data_AF-A0A0K1P0Q4-F1
#
_entry.id   AF-A0A0K1P0Q4-F1
#
_cell.length_a   1.000
_cell.length_b   1.000
_cell.length_c   1.000
_cell.angle_alpha   90.00
_cell.angle_beta   90.00
_cell.angle_gamma   90.00
#
_symmetry.space_group_name_H-M   'P 1'
#
loop_
_entity.id
_entity.type
_entity.pdbx_description
1 polymer ?
#
loop_
_entity_poly.entity_id
_entity_poly.type
_entity_poly.pdbx_seq_one_letter_code
_entity_poly.pdbx_strand_id
1 'polypeptide(L)'
;GYCITLVFETLKTYSSEDGLTEEALLTKLRTCHDHHLFLHKSLKNNSSGTCRWGEFGEGGLIWGECSARHFEWFEGDPVTELLFKVKELYGLEEAVTFRNVTVSSENRPRPLHLGTATQIGVIPTEGIPSLLKVLLPLDCKGLPVLYIRDLLLNPPAYEIASRIQATCKLMSQVACSIPSFTCVSSAKLVKLLELREANYIEFCRIKNVLDEILHLNRNSELNEILKLLMDPTWVATGLKIDFETLIDECEWASGRICELISLEGEHDQKISSSPIIPREFFEDMESSWKGRVKRIHIEEEFAESERAAEALSLAVTEDFLPIISRIKATTAPFGGPKGEILYVLVDEICRGTETAKGTCIAGSIVETLDKIGCLGIVSTHLHGIFSLPLKTKSTVHKAMGTEYVDGHTKPTWKLLDGVCRESLAFETARREGLSETVVQRAEELYFSVYSKKEFSGTVGPSSVDFCSDMSCNGFDGCHSPLSSTCMEADCKISHSTNSVEVLEKEVENAIVTICQKKLIELYKPKNTSKLALVQCVIIAVREQPPPSTIGASSVYIMLRPDKKLYVGQTDDLEGRIRAHRSKEGMQNSTFIYFVVPGKSLACQLETLLINQLPYRG
;
A
#
# COMPACT_ATOMS: atom_id res chain seq x y z
N GLY A 1 26.37 38.12 7.32
CA GLY A 1 25.37 37.18 6.76
C GLY A 1 25.02 36.17 7.82
N TYR A 2 23.91 35.47 7.64
CA TYR A 2 23.45 34.40 8.53
C TYR A 2 24.03 33.05 8.08
N CYS A 3 24.16 32.13 9.03
CA CYS A 3 24.49 30.72 8.80
C CYS A 3 23.28 29.88 9.20
N ILE A 4 22.96 28.84 8.43
CA ILE A 4 22.01 27.81 8.81
C ILE A 4 22.68 26.45 8.74
N THR A 5 22.52 25.66 9.80
CA THR A 5 22.93 24.25 9.80
C THR A 5 21.70 23.38 9.95
N LEU A 6 21.47 22.50 8.98
CA LEU A 6 20.39 21.54 8.95
C LEU A 6 20.97 20.16 9.24
N VAL A 7 20.34 19.43 10.16
CA VAL A 7 20.74 18.05 10.51
C VAL A 7 19.56 17.12 10.26
N PHE A 8 19.78 16.11 9.44
CA PHE A 8 18.82 15.05 9.17
C PHE A 8 19.24 13.80 9.93
N GLU A 9 18.56 13.53 11.04
CA GLU A 9 18.83 12.37 11.89
C GLU A 9 18.67 11.05 11.13
N THR A 10 17.51 10.84 10.49
CA THR A 10 17.22 9.62 9.70
C THR A 10 18.25 9.27 8.61
N LEU A 11 18.89 10.27 8.00
CA LEU A 11 19.90 10.05 6.97
C LEU A 11 21.33 10.14 7.53
N LYS A 12 21.48 10.51 8.81
CA LYS A 12 22.76 10.82 9.46
C LYS A 12 23.58 11.81 8.62
N THR A 13 22.93 12.84 8.09
CA THR A 13 23.57 13.88 7.27
C THR A 13 23.40 15.25 7.92
N TYR A 14 24.34 16.15 7.66
CA TYR A 14 24.20 17.56 7.99
C TYR A 14 24.67 18.43 6.82
N SER A 15 24.07 19.61 6.69
CA SER A 15 24.49 20.64 5.75
C SER A 15 24.55 21.98 6.48
N SER A 16 25.59 22.76 6.20
CA SER A 16 25.81 24.11 6.71
C SER A 16 25.96 25.08 5.55
N GLU A 17 25.11 26.11 5.52
CA GLU A 17 25.17 27.15 4.50
C GLU A 17 25.50 28.50 5.14
N ASP A 18 26.60 29.10 4.69
CA ASP A 18 27.09 30.39 5.16
C ASP A 18 26.75 31.54 4.20
N GLY A 19 26.66 32.76 4.75
CA GLY A 19 26.52 33.97 3.94
C GLY A 19 25.10 34.29 3.47
N LEU A 20 24.08 33.70 4.12
CA LEU A 20 22.68 33.95 3.79
C LEU A 20 22.24 35.38 4.19
N THR A 21 21.28 35.94 3.45
CA THR A 21 20.56 37.15 3.85
C THR A 21 19.45 36.80 4.83
N GLU A 22 18.94 37.79 5.57
CA GLU A 22 17.83 37.60 6.53
C GLU A 22 16.59 36.96 5.85
N GLU A 23 16.23 37.46 4.67
CA GLU A 23 15.09 36.93 3.90
C GLU A 23 15.35 35.53 3.33
N ALA A 24 16.59 35.23 2.92
CA ALA A 24 16.93 33.90 2.40
C ALA A 24 16.85 32.84 3.52
N LEU A 25 17.30 33.20 4.73
CA LEU A 25 17.17 32.35 5.91
C LEU A 25 15.68 32.10 6.24
N LEU A 26 14.88 33.16 6.25
CA LEU A 26 13.44 33.07 6.52
C LEU A 26 12.71 32.20 5.49
N THR A 27 13.08 32.34 4.21
CA THR A 27 12.56 31.51 3.12
C THR A 27 12.86 30.03 3.39
N LYS A 28 14.09 29.69 3.80
CA LYS A 28 14.47 28.32 4.16
C LYS A 28 13.70 27.80 5.37
N LEU A 29 13.57 28.58 6.44
CA LEU A 29 12.80 28.19 7.64
C LEU A 29 11.32 27.93 7.35
N ARG A 30 10.73 28.62 6.37
CA ARG A 30 9.34 28.39 5.94
C ARG A 30 9.18 27.16 5.04
N THR A 31 10.24 26.78 4.34
CA THR A 31 10.21 25.64 3.41
C THR A 31 10.63 24.33 4.06
N CYS A 32 11.47 24.39 5.09
CA CYS A 32 11.91 23.25 5.88
C CYS A 32 10.88 22.91 6.95
N HIS A 33 10.56 21.62 7.07
CA HIS A 33 9.76 21.10 8.17
C HIS A 33 10.71 20.66 9.27
N ASP A 34 10.93 21.54 10.25
CA ASP A 34 11.88 21.31 11.35
C ASP A 34 11.14 20.73 12.56
N HIS A 35 11.71 19.70 13.19
CA HIS A 35 11.21 19.15 14.46
C HIS A 35 11.66 19.98 15.66
N HIS A 36 12.93 20.41 15.65
CA HIS A 36 13.55 21.19 16.71
C HIS A 36 14.34 22.35 16.12
N LEU A 37 14.15 23.55 16.68
CA LEU A 37 14.87 24.76 16.26
C LEU A 37 15.88 25.16 17.34
N PHE A 38 17.14 25.31 16.93
CA PHE A 38 18.22 25.74 17.81
C PHE A 38 18.79 27.07 17.33
N LEU A 39 18.92 28.02 18.26
CA LEU A 39 19.46 29.34 18.00
C LEU A 39 20.79 29.51 18.71
N HIS A 40 21.81 29.91 17.95
CA HIS A 40 23.12 30.16 18.52
C HIS A 40 23.17 31.52 19.21
N LYS A 41 23.78 31.62 20.40
CA LYS A 41 23.80 32.87 21.19
C LYS A 41 24.44 34.07 20.46
N SER A 42 25.21 33.87 19.40
CA SER A 42 25.71 34.96 18.54
C SER A 42 24.59 35.83 17.97
N LEU A 43 23.39 35.29 17.76
CA LEU A 43 22.24 36.04 17.28
C LEU A 43 21.74 37.09 18.29
N LYS A 44 22.09 36.98 19.58
CA LYS A 44 21.68 37.97 20.60
C LYS A 44 22.43 39.31 20.48
N ASN A 45 23.60 39.29 19.84
CA ASN A 45 24.49 40.44 19.74
C ASN A 45 24.48 40.98 18.31
N ASN A 46 24.03 42.23 18.12
CA ASN A 46 24.16 42.90 16.83
C ASN A 46 25.61 43.34 16.58
N SER A 47 25.94 43.61 15.31
CA SER A 47 27.23 44.19 14.86
C SER A 47 27.62 45.48 15.59
N SER A 48 26.64 46.16 16.22
CA SER A 48 26.76 47.40 16.99
C SER A 48 26.86 47.21 18.52
N GLY A 49 26.90 45.97 19.03
CA GLY A 49 27.05 45.69 20.47
C GLY A 49 25.84 46.03 21.34
N THR A 50 24.71 46.42 20.75
CA THR A 50 23.44 46.61 21.46
C THR A 50 22.55 45.37 21.28
N CYS A 51 22.09 44.78 22.39
CA CYS A 51 21.17 43.64 22.37
C CYS A 51 19.79 44.10 21.89
N ARG A 52 19.46 43.88 20.61
CA ARG A 52 18.06 43.84 20.15
C ARG A 52 17.92 42.88 18.95
N TRP A 53 18.18 41.60 19.16
CA TRP A 53 17.42 40.59 18.41
C TRP A 53 16.00 40.57 19.01
N GLY A 54 15.03 41.12 18.28
CA GLY A 54 13.67 41.36 18.74
C GLY A 54 12.78 41.92 17.61
N GLU A 55 11.55 42.32 17.91
CA GLU A 55 10.54 42.74 16.91
C GLU A 55 10.99 43.89 15.98
N PHE A 56 11.97 44.70 16.38
CA PHE A 56 12.43 45.88 15.63
C PHE A 56 13.96 45.88 15.49
N GLY A 57 14.46 45.87 14.25
CA GLY A 57 15.89 45.95 13.92
C GLY A 57 16.39 44.82 13.00
N GLU A 58 17.71 44.68 12.87
CA GLU A 58 18.35 43.54 12.18
C GLU A 58 17.95 42.23 12.85
N GLY A 59 17.39 41.28 12.07
CA GLY A 59 16.91 40.00 12.60
C GLY A 59 15.45 40.00 13.07
N GLY A 60 14.70 41.09 12.91
CA GLY A 60 13.29 41.17 13.30
C GLY A 60 12.36 40.26 12.49
N LEU A 61 12.66 40.01 11.20
CA LEU A 61 11.89 39.08 10.38
C LEU A 61 12.09 37.64 10.85
N ILE A 62 13.33 37.29 11.23
CA ILE A 62 13.66 35.97 11.79
C ILE A 62 13.02 35.83 13.18
N TRP A 63 13.09 36.86 14.03
CA TRP A 63 12.45 36.85 15.35
C TRP A 63 10.95 36.60 15.26
N GLY A 64 10.24 37.26 14.33
CA GLY A 64 8.81 37.05 14.12
C GLY A 64 8.45 35.61 13.75
N GLU A 65 9.28 34.93 12.95
CA GLU A 65 9.05 33.53 12.57
C GLU A 65 9.47 32.54 13.67
N CYS A 66 10.62 32.78 14.32
CA CYS A 66 11.13 31.90 15.37
C CYS A 66 10.33 32.00 16.67
N SER A 67 9.84 33.19 17.03
CA SER A 67 9.01 33.39 18.24
C SER A 67 7.67 32.65 18.19
N ALA A 68 7.18 32.34 16.98
CA ALA A 68 6.01 31.49 16.79
C ALA A 68 6.30 29.98 16.96
N ARG A 69 7.58 29.58 17.03
CA ARG A 69 8.03 28.18 17.14
C ARG A 69 8.71 27.94 18.50
N HIS A 70 8.77 26.68 18.92
CA HIS A 70 9.58 26.31 20.07
C HIS A 70 11.06 26.28 19.68
N PHE A 71 11.91 27.01 20.42
CA PHE A 71 13.35 27.07 20.16
C PHE A 71 14.18 27.03 21.44
N GLU A 72 15.41 26.52 21.31
CA GLU A 72 16.40 26.50 22.40
C GLU A 72 17.66 27.29 22.03
N TRP A 73 18.29 27.90 23.03
CA TRP A 73 19.58 28.57 22.86
C TRP A 73 20.75 27.62 23.14
N PHE A 74 21.82 27.73 22.36
CA PHE A 74 23.07 27.01 22.60
C PHE A 74 24.31 27.87 22.33
N GLU A 75 25.46 27.44 22.87
CA GLU A 75 26.78 28.08 22.78
C GLU A 75 27.81 27.07 22.31
N GLY A 76 28.82 27.54 21.56
CA GLY A 76 29.92 26.71 21.10
C GLY A 76 30.11 26.79 19.60
N ASP A 77 30.78 25.79 19.02
CA ASP A 77 30.83 25.65 17.57
C ASP A 77 29.45 25.19 17.04
N PRO A 78 28.86 25.89 16.06
CA PRO A 78 27.48 25.68 15.64
C PRO A 78 27.21 24.27 15.10
N VAL A 79 28.20 23.64 14.49
CA VAL A 79 28.04 22.32 13.87
C VAL A 79 28.20 21.22 14.91
N THR A 80 29.31 21.21 15.65
CA THR A 80 29.60 20.15 16.62
C THR A 80 28.59 20.10 17.77
N GLU A 81 28.20 21.26 18.31
CA GLU A 81 27.25 21.32 19.43
C GLU A 81 25.84 20.91 18.99
N LEU A 82 25.44 21.29 17.77
CA LEU A 82 24.15 20.87 17.22
C LEU A 82 24.10 19.35 17.00
N LEU A 83 25.19 18.77 16.49
CA LEU A 83 25.29 17.31 16.33
C LEU A 83 25.22 16.59 17.68
N PHE A 84 25.85 17.14 18.72
CA PHE A 84 25.76 16.58 20.08
C PHE A 84 24.33 16.63 20.62
N LYS A 85 23.64 17.78 20.50
CA LYS A 85 22.24 17.91 20.90
C LYS A 85 21.30 16.96 20.15
N VAL A 86 21.51 16.77 18.84
CA VAL A 86 20.71 15.80 18.06
C VAL A 86 20.98 14.38 18.56
N LYS A 87 22.21 14.02 18.88
CA LYS A 87 22.50 12.70 19.49
C LYS A 87 21.80 12.51 20.83
N GLU A 88 21.80 13.53 21.69
CA GLU A 88 21.12 13.50 22.98
C GLU A 88 19.60 13.35 22.83
N LEU A 89 18.98 14.17 21.96
CA LEU A 89 17.53 14.15 21.74
C LEU A 89 17.00 12.83 21.18
N TYR A 90 17.76 12.22 20.27
CA TYR A 90 17.37 10.97 19.61
C TYR A 90 18.00 9.71 20.24
N GLY A 91 18.76 9.86 21.33
CA GLY A 91 19.39 8.75 22.04
C GLY A 91 20.41 7.98 21.18
N LEU A 92 21.12 8.65 20.29
CA LEU A 92 22.11 8.04 19.40
C LEU A 92 23.44 7.82 20.13
N GLU A 93 24.14 6.73 19.80
CA GLU A 93 25.48 6.47 20.35
C GLU A 93 26.48 7.56 19.95
N GLU A 94 27.41 7.89 20.85
CA GLU A 94 28.43 8.93 20.61
C GLU A 94 29.29 8.64 19.36
N ALA A 95 29.47 7.35 19.02
CA ALA A 95 30.24 6.89 17.87
C ALA A 95 29.55 7.16 16.51
N VAL A 96 28.26 7.51 16.48
CA VAL A 96 27.55 7.77 15.22
C VAL A 96 28.10 9.04 14.56
N THR A 97 28.65 8.90 13.37
CA THR A 97 29.18 10.01 12.57
C THR A 97 28.12 10.54 11.61
N PHE A 98 27.90 11.84 11.60
CA PHE A 98 27.07 12.50 10.59
C PHE A 98 27.93 12.87 9.37
N ARG A 99 27.42 12.62 8.18
CA ARG A 99 28.09 12.93 6.92
C ARG A 99 27.81 14.37 6.51
N ASN A 100 28.86 15.06 6.07
CA ASN A 100 28.73 16.42 5.56
C ASN A 100 28.23 16.41 4.10
N VAL A 101 27.09 17.07 3.87
CA VAL A 101 26.41 17.22 2.57
C VAL A 101 26.49 18.68 2.06
N THR A 102 27.36 19.51 2.65
CA THR A 102 27.55 20.88 2.17
C THR A 102 28.03 20.93 0.73
N VAL A 103 27.20 21.50 -0.14
CA VAL A 103 27.60 21.87 -1.51
C VAL A 103 28.19 23.27 -1.47
N SER A 104 29.42 23.42 -1.99
CA SER A 104 30.13 24.70 -2.02
C SER A 104 29.29 25.77 -2.74
N SER A 105 29.21 26.97 -2.15
CA SER A 105 28.42 28.10 -2.68
C SER A 105 29.11 28.86 -3.82
N GLU A 106 30.34 28.48 -4.18
CA GLU A 106 31.10 29.13 -5.25
C GLU A 106 30.32 29.05 -6.58
N ASN A 107 30.05 30.21 -7.19
CA ASN A 107 29.29 30.36 -8.45
C ASN A 107 27.80 29.98 -8.41
N ARG A 108 27.19 29.89 -7.22
CA ARG A 108 25.74 29.70 -7.09
C ARG A 108 24.99 31.03 -7.27
N PRO A 109 23.85 31.08 -8.00
CA PRO A 109 22.98 32.24 -7.98
C PRO A 109 22.41 32.48 -6.58
N ARG A 110 22.09 33.73 -6.26
CA ARG A 110 21.52 34.05 -4.94
C ARG A 110 20.12 33.42 -4.79
N PRO A 111 19.76 32.96 -3.57
CA PRO A 111 18.42 32.47 -3.30
C PRO A 111 17.37 33.54 -3.59
N LEU A 112 16.15 33.11 -3.91
CA LEU A 112 15.06 34.01 -4.19
C LEU A 112 14.64 34.77 -2.91
N HIS A 113 14.38 36.08 -3.03
CA HIS A 113 13.87 36.88 -1.92
C HIS A 113 12.47 36.41 -1.52
N LEU A 114 12.16 36.49 -0.22
CA LEU A 114 10.88 36.00 0.31
C LEU A 114 9.69 36.68 -0.38
N GLY A 115 9.75 38.01 -0.55
CA GLY A 115 8.69 38.77 -1.23
C GLY A 115 8.45 38.33 -2.67
N THR A 116 9.52 38.00 -3.40
CA THR A 116 9.40 37.49 -4.77
C THR A 116 8.85 36.06 -4.77
N ALA A 117 9.27 35.22 -3.82
CA ALA A 117 8.85 33.83 -3.74
C ALA A 117 7.35 33.68 -3.42
N THR A 118 6.82 34.58 -2.58
CA THR A 118 5.38 34.65 -2.28
C THR A 118 4.60 35.26 -3.44
N GLN A 119 5.06 36.36 -4.04
CA GLN A 119 4.39 37.03 -5.17
C GLN A 119 4.26 36.15 -6.42
N ILE A 120 5.28 35.34 -6.72
CA ILE A 120 5.24 34.40 -7.85
C ILE A 120 4.40 33.15 -7.49
N GLY A 121 4.07 32.93 -6.21
CA GLY A 121 3.30 31.77 -5.78
C GLY A 121 4.10 30.46 -5.75
N VAL A 122 5.43 30.55 -5.58
CA VAL A 122 6.29 29.40 -5.26
C VAL A 122 6.04 28.97 -3.80
N ILE A 123 5.90 29.94 -2.91
CA ILE A 123 5.44 29.73 -1.53
C ILE A 123 3.93 29.99 -1.50
N PRO A 124 3.11 29.03 -1.04
CA PRO A 124 1.67 29.19 -0.98
C PRO A 124 1.31 30.34 -0.03
N THR A 125 0.61 31.34 -0.56
CA THR A 125 0.15 32.52 0.19
C THR A 125 -1.32 32.76 -0.15
N GLU A 126 -2.13 33.13 0.83
CA GLU A 126 -3.55 33.41 0.60
C GLU A 126 -3.73 34.51 -0.46
N GLY A 127 -4.63 34.27 -1.41
CA GLY A 127 -4.92 35.23 -2.50
C GLY A 127 -3.95 35.20 -3.69
N ILE A 128 -2.85 34.44 -3.64
CA ILE A 128 -1.88 34.35 -4.75
C ILE A 128 -1.97 32.98 -5.44
N PRO A 129 -2.13 32.91 -6.78
CA PRO A 129 -2.13 31.65 -7.50
C PRO A 129 -0.77 30.95 -7.42
N SER A 130 -0.77 29.63 -7.25
CA SER A 130 0.47 28.86 -7.13
C SER A 130 1.10 28.58 -8.49
N LEU A 131 2.35 29.04 -8.70
CA LEU A 131 3.11 28.75 -9.92
C LEU A 131 3.33 27.25 -10.12
N LEU A 132 3.57 26.50 -9.03
CA LEU A 132 3.81 25.06 -9.10
C LEU A 132 2.63 24.28 -9.69
N LYS A 133 1.39 24.74 -9.43
CA LYS A 133 0.17 24.15 -10.02
C LYS A 133 0.01 24.44 -11.50
N VAL A 134 0.68 25.48 -12.01
CA VAL A 134 0.65 25.85 -13.43
C VAL A 134 1.76 25.14 -14.20
N LEU A 135 2.95 25.01 -13.59
CA LEU A 135 4.11 24.36 -14.21
C LEU A 135 3.99 22.84 -14.29
N LEU A 136 3.35 22.21 -13.31
CA LEU A 136 3.27 20.76 -13.21
C LEU A 136 1.86 20.25 -13.54
N PRO A 137 1.73 19.06 -14.14
CA PRO A 137 0.43 18.42 -14.33
C PRO A 137 -0.33 18.28 -13.00
N LEU A 138 -1.66 18.35 -13.04
CA LEU A 138 -2.52 18.29 -11.84
C LEU A 138 -2.33 17.00 -11.01
N ASP A 139 -1.87 15.93 -11.65
CA ASP A 139 -1.61 14.63 -11.04
C ASP A 139 -0.25 14.56 -10.33
N CYS A 140 0.66 15.50 -10.61
CA CYS A 140 1.99 15.53 -10.03
C CYS A 140 1.92 16.05 -8.60
N LYS A 141 2.09 15.14 -7.62
CA LYS A 141 2.04 15.44 -6.19
C LYS A 141 3.27 14.86 -5.47
N GLY A 142 3.62 15.45 -4.33
CA GLY A 142 4.70 14.94 -3.47
C GLY A 142 6.09 15.43 -3.88
N LEU A 143 7.05 14.50 -3.97
CA LEU A 143 8.48 14.80 -4.09
C LEU A 143 8.87 15.62 -5.34
N PRO A 144 8.33 15.37 -6.55
CA PRO A 144 8.71 16.17 -7.72
C PRO A 144 8.34 17.65 -7.57
N VAL A 145 7.20 17.93 -6.94
CA VAL A 145 6.74 19.31 -6.67
C VAL A 145 7.70 19.98 -5.68
N LEU A 146 8.11 19.26 -4.64
CA LEU A 146 9.09 19.76 -3.67
C LEU A 146 10.45 20.01 -4.32
N TYR A 147 10.92 19.10 -5.16
CA TYR A 147 12.18 19.27 -5.88
C TYR A 147 12.18 20.50 -6.79
N ILE A 148 11.13 20.71 -7.58
CA ILE A 148 11.02 21.89 -8.45
C ILE A 148 10.89 23.18 -7.62
N ARG A 149 10.12 23.14 -6.54
CA ARG A 149 10.02 24.28 -5.60
C ARG A 149 11.40 24.64 -5.05
N ASP A 150 12.14 23.66 -4.56
CA ASP A 150 13.45 23.88 -3.93
C ASP A 150 14.49 24.33 -4.97
N LEU A 151 14.41 23.82 -6.21
CA LEU A 151 15.22 24.28 -7.35
C LEU A 151 14.96 25.75 -7.70
N LEU A 152 13.70 26.21 -7.65
CA LEU A 152 13.32 27.60 -7.91
C LEU A 152 13.75 28.54 -6.78
N LEU A 153 13.60 28.10 -5.53
CA LEU A 153 13.98 28.91 -4.37
C LEU A 153 15.49 29.01 -4.19
N ASN A 154 16.19 27.90 -4.46
CA ASN A 154 17.62 27.74 -4.22
C ASN A 154 18.31 27.19 -5.48
N PRO A 155 18.46 28.01 -6.54
CA PRO A 155 19.02 27.55 -7.81
C PRO A 155 20.45 26.99 -7.63
N PRO A 156 20.80 25.88 -8.31
CA PRO A 156 22.12 25.27 -8.19
C PRO A 156 23.17 26.06 -9.00
N ALA A 157 24.44 25.66 -8.90
CA ALA A 157 25.51 26.25 -9.72
C ALA A 157 25.26 26.05 -11.23
N TYR A 158 25.85 26.92 -12.04
CA TYR A 158 25.64 26.94 -13.50
C TYR A 158 25.89 25.58 -14.17
N GLU A 159 26.94 24.87 -13.76
CA GLU A 159 27.28 23.55 -14.31
C GLU A 159 26.15 22.54 -14.11
N ILE A 160 25.63 22.45 -12.89
CA ILE A 160 24.52 21.54 -12.54
C ILE A 160 23.24 21.97 -13.27
N ALA A 161 22.95 23.26 -13.32
CA ALA A 161 21.78 23.77 -14.05
C ALA A 161 21.86 23.45 -15.55
N SER A 162 23.05 23.55 -16.15
CA SER A 162 23.31 23.18 -17.54
C SER A 162 23.12 21.69 -17.77
N ARG A 163 23.57 20.83 -16.84
CA ARG A 163 23.32 19.38 -16.87
C ARG A 163 21.83 19.06 -16.85
N ILE A 164 21.07 19.63 -15.90
CA ILE A 164 19.62 19.45 -15.83
C ILE A 164 18.94 19.86 -17.15
N GLN A 165 19.34 21.00 -17.72
CA GLN A 165 18.82 21.47 -19.00
C GLN A 165 19.16 20.51 -20.16
N ALA A 166 20.40 20.00 -20.20
CA ALA A 166 20.83 19.03 -21.19
C ALA A 166 20.03 17.72 -21.09
N THR A 167 19.78 17.24 -19.86
CA THR A 167 18.93 16.07 -19.61
C THR A 167 17.52 16.29 -20.16
N CYS A 168 16.87 17.41 -19.83
CA CYS A 168 15.54 17.72 -20.35
C CYS A 168 15.51 17.79 -21.89
N LYS A 169 16.55 18.37 -22.50
CA LYS A 169 16.66 18.45 -23.95
C LYS A 169 16.79 17.05 -24.58
N LEU A 170 17.61 16.18 -24.01
CA LEU A 170 17.73 14.80 -24.49
C LEU A 170 16.42 14.03 -24.31
N MET A 171 15.78 14.11 -23.14
CA MET A 171 14.49 13.47 -22.90
C MET A 171 13.41 13.92 -23.90
N SER A 172 13.45 15.17 -24.38
CA SER A 172 12.52 15.66 -25.41
C SER A 172 12.77 15.09 -26.82
N GLN A 173 13.97 14.56 -27.07
CA GLN A 173 14.41 14.08 -28.38
C GLN A 173 14.39 12.55 -28.50
N VAL A 174 14.35 11.84 -27.37
CA VAL A 174 14.33 10.38 -27.32
C VAL A 174 13.07 9.83 -27.99
N ALA A 175 13.25 8.72 -28.73
CA ALA A 175 12.17 7.99 -29.39
C ALA A 175 11.76 6.72 -28.65
N CYS A 176 12.59 6.23 -27.71
CA CYS A 176 12.27 5.08 -26.88
C CYS A 176 11.35 5.44 -25.70
N SER A 177 10.68 4.43 -25.15
CA SER A 177 9.90 4.56 -23.92
C SER A 177 10.82 4.90 -22.74
N ILE A 178 10.29 5.62 -21.76
CA ILE A 178 11.04 6.08 -20.58
C ILE A 178 10.49 5.37 -19.34
N PRO A 179 11.34 4.81 -18.46
CA PRO A 179 10.90 4.23 -17.20
C PRO A 179 10.15 5.21 -16.29
N SER A 180 9.09 4.73 -15.65
CA SER A 180 8.27 5.50 -14.71
C SER A 180 8.77 5.34 -13.28
N PHE A 181 9.66 6.24 -12.85
CA PHE A 181 10.22 6.19 -11.49
C PHE A 181 9.18 6.30 -10.38
N THR A 182 9.19 5.32 -9.46
CA THR A 182 8.38 5.41 -8.24
C THR A 182 9.01 6.42 -7.27
N CYS A 183 8.33 7.53 -7.04
CA CYS A 183 8.79 8.56 -6.11
C CYS A 183 8.51 8.15 -4.65
N VAL A 184 9.56 7.79 -3.90
CA VAL A 184 9.48 7.43 -2.48
C VAL A 184 10.47 8.27 -1.66
N SER A 185 10.08 8.66 -0.45
CA SER A 185 10.96 9.40 0.46
C SER A 185 12.11 8.50 0.94
N SER A 186 13.35 8.93 0.68
CA SER A 186 14.57 8.24 1.12
C SER A 186 14.64 8.11 2.64
N ALA A 187 14.33 9.19 3.37
CA ALA A 187 14.31 9.20 4.83
C ALA A 187 13.33 8.16 5.41
N LYS A 188 12.16 8.00 4.79
CA LYS A 188 11.18 6.98 5.19
C LYS A 188 11.75 5.57 4.99
N LEU A 189 12.35 5.31 3.83
CA LEU A 189 12.91 3.99 3.51
C LEU A 189 14.07 3.63 4.44
N VAL A 190 15.00 4.55 4.68
CA VAL A 190 16.14 4.32 5.58
C VAL A 190 15.63 4.00 6.99
N LYS A 191 14.68 4.77 7.52
CA LYS A 191 14.09 4.51 8.83
C LYS A 191 13.43 3.13 8.92
N LEU A 192 12.65 2.75 7.91
CA LEU A 192 12.01 1.42 7.88
C LEU A 192 13.03 0.27 7.80
N LEU A 193 14.13 0.48 7.08
CA LEU A 193 15.21 -0.51 6.98
C LEU A 193 16.00 -0.62 8.28
N GLU A 194 16.33 0.50 8.93
CA GLU A 194 17.04 0.52 10.22
C GLU A 194 16.21 -0.13 11.33
N LEU A 195 14.90 0.12 11.37
CA LEU A 195 13.97 -0.50 12.33
C LEU A 195 13.59 -1.94 11.97
N ARG A 196 14.01 -2.45 10.80
CA ARG A 196 13.62 -3.77 10.26
C ARG A 196 12.10 -3.95 10.11
N GLU A 197 11.39 -2.86 9.81
CA GLU A 197 9.93 -2.81 9.65
C GLU A 197 9.51 -2.71 8.17
N ALA A 198 10.45 -2.84 7.24
CA ALA A 198 10.16 -2.79 5.81
C ALA A 198 9.33 -4.00 5.36
N ASN A 199 8.16 -3.73 4.80
CA ASN A 199 7.26 -4.76 4.25
C ASN A 199 7.59 -5.08 2.77
N TYR A 200 7.05 -6.19 2.26
CA TYR A 200 7.21 -6.65 0.86
C TYR A 200 6.93 -5.53 -0.15
N ILE A 201 5.93 -4.68 0.09
CA ILE A 201 5.57 -3.57 -0.81
C ILE A 201 6.73 -2.57 -0.95
N GLU A 202 7.40 -2.26 0.16
CA GLU A 202 8.51 -1.30 0.15
C GLU A 202 9.75 -1.92 -0.49
N PHE A 203 10.03 -3.23 -0.28
CA PHE A 203 11.07 -3.95 -1.02
C PHE A 203 10.79 -4.04 -2.52
N CYS A 204 9.55 -4.30 -2.92
CA CYS A 204 9.13 -4.23 -4.32
C CYS A 204 9.40 -2.84 -4.87
N ARG A 205 9.02 -1.76 -4.18
CA ARG A 205 9.28 -0.38 -4.61
C ARG A 205 10.77 -0.11 -4.78
N ILE A 206 11.60 -0.50 -3.82
CA ILE A 206 13.07 -0.37 -3.92
C ILE A 206 13.56 -1.11 -5.16
N LYS A 207 13.20 -2.38 -5.33
CA LYS A 207 13.59 -3.19 -6.49
C LYS A 207 13.18 -2.53 -7.81
N ASN A 208 11.96 -1.99 -7.91
CA ASN A 208 11.51 -1.34 -9.13
C ASN A 208 12.40 -0.16 -9.52
N VAL A 209 12.76 0.70 -8.56
CA VAL A 209 13.67 1.83 -8.83
C VAL A 209 15.04 1.32 -9.30
N LEU A 210 15.57 0.27 -8.68
CA LEU A 210 16.85 -0.33 -9.07
C LEU A 210 16.78 -0.91 -10.49
N ASP A 211 15.72 -1.66 -10.80
CA ASP A 211 15.52 -2.25 -12.13
C ASP A 211 15.32 -1.18 -13.21
N GLU A 212 14.68 -0.05 -12.89
CA GLU A 212 14.52 1.09 -13.79
C GLU A 212 15.86 1.79 -14.07
N ILE A 213 16.75 1.93 -13.07
CA ILE A 213 18.11 2.44 -13.27
C ILE A 213 18.92 1.49 -14.16
N LEU A 214 18.84 0.18 -13.91
CA LEU A 214 19.50 -0.83 -14.74
C LEU A 214 18.97 -0.82 -16.18
N HIS A 215 17.67 -0.57 -16.36
CA HIS A 215 17.07 -0.41 -17.68
C HIS A 215 17.59 0.84 -18.41
N LEU A 216 17.70 1.99 -17.73
CA LEU A 216 18.33 3.18 -18.31
C LEU A 216 19.76 2.91 -18.77
N ASN A 217 20.53 2.13 -18.00
CA ASN A 217 21.91 1.79 -18.34
C ASN A 217 22.02 0.90 -19.59
N ARG A 218 21.11 -0.08 -19.75
CA ARG A 218 21.11 -1.03 -20.88
C ARG A 218 20.82 -0.36 -22.23
N ASN A 219 19.98 0.67 -22.25
CA ASN A 219 19.62 1.40 -23.46
C ASN A 219 20.61 2.54 -23.75
N SER A 220 21.27 2.54 -24.91
CA SER A 220 22.30 3.54 -25.23
C SER A 220 21.79 4.98 -25.26
N GLU A 221 20.54 5.22 -25.70
CA GLU A 221 19.93 6.56 -25.69
C GLU A 221 19.64 7.06 -24.26
N LEU A 222 19.28 6.15 -23.36
CA LEU A 222 18.92 6.44 -21.98
C LEU A 222 20.14 6.49 -21.05
N ASN A 223 21.22 5.80 -21.42
CA ASN A 223 22.46 5.77 -20.65
C ASN A 223 23.08 7.17 -20.54
N GLU A 224 23.07 7.93 -21.64
CA GLU A 224 23.55 9.32 -21.62
C GLU A 224 22.70 10.22 -20.72
N ILE A 225 21.38 9.98 -20.62
CA ILE A 225 20.49 10.66 -19.67
C ILE A 225 20.88 10.31 -18.24
N LEU A 226 21.12 9.02 -17.95
CA LEU A 226 21.52 8.57 -16.63
C LEU A 226 22.84 9.21 -16.17
N LYS A 227 23.85 9.26 -17.05
CA LYS A 227 25.14 9.93 -16.76
C LYS A 227 24.96 11.40 -16.40
N LEU A 228 24.11 12.13 -17.12
CA LEU A 228 23.84 13.54 -16.84
C LEU A 228 23.04 13.76 -15.55
N LEU A 229 22.25 12.77 -15.12
CA LEU A 229 21.49 12.81 -13.86
C LEU A 229 22.34 12.54 -12.61
N MET A 230 23.59 12.06 -12.75
CA MET A 230 24.49 11.84 -11.63
C MET A 230 24.84 13.14 -10.90
N ASP A 231 25.21 14.20 -11.62
CA ASP A 231 25.63 15.48 -10.99
C ASP A 231 24.49 16.12 -10.16
N PRO A 232 23.24 16.25 -10.69
CA PRO A 232 22.12 16.75 -9.89
C PRO A 232 21.75 15.84 -8.72
N THR A 233 21.85 14.52 -8.88
CA THR A 233 21.54 13.55 -7.81
C THR A 233 22.54 13.66 -6.67
N TRP A 234 23.83 13.82 -6.98
CA TRP A 234 24.86 14.08 -5.99
C TRP A 234 24.56 15.35 -5.18
N VAL A 235 24.18 16.44 -5.85
CA VAL A 235 23.86 17.72 -5.18
C VAL A 235 22.62 17.62 -4.30
N ALA A 236 21.60 16.88 -4.74
CA ALA A 236 20.37 16.70 -3.98
C ALA A 236 20.54 15.76 -2.77
N THR A 237 21.39 14.74 -2.89
CA THR A 237 21.56 13.70 -1.84
C THR A 237 22.79 13.91 -0.97
N GLY A 238 23.79 14.65 -1.45
CA GLY A 238 25.11 14.76 -0.84
C GLY A 238 26.03 13.57 -1.01
N LEU A 239 25.60 12.53 -1.73
CA LEU A 239 26.34 11.29 -1.89
C LEU A 239 27.06 11.29 -3.23
N LYS A 240 28.39 11.38 -3.19
CA LYS A 240 29.22 11.27 -4.38
C LYS A 240 29.54 9.79 -4.60
N ILE A 241 28.88 9.20 -5.60
CA ILE A 241 29.05 7.80 -5.98
C ILE A 241 29.49 7.78 -7.44
N ASP A 242 30.48 6.94 -7.75
CA ASP A 242 30.93 6.73 -9.12
C ASP A 242 29.89 5.95 -9.91
N PHE A 243 29.78 6.23 -11.22
CA PHE A 243 28.75 5.64 -12.07
C PHE A 243 28.79 4.11 -12.07
N GLU A 244 29.98 3.51 -12.18
CA GLU A 244 30.15 2.05 -12.18
C GLU A 244 29.70 1.43 -10.86
N THR A 245 30.14 2.02 -9.73
CA THR A 245 29.74 1.57 -8.39
C THR A 245 28.23 1.66 -8.19
N LEU A 246 27.56 2.70 -8.70
CA LEU A 246 26.10 2.78 -8.61
C LEU A 246 25.42 1.61 -9.33
N ILE A 247 25.88 1.26 -10.54
CA ILE A 247 25.30 0.18 -11.32
C ILE A 247 25.53 -1.17 -10.65
N ASP A 248 26.74 -1.44 -10.18
CA ASP A 248 27.09 -2.70 -9.52
C ASP A 248 26.27 -2.91 -8.24
N GLU A 249 26.13 -1.86 -7.42
CA GLU A 249 25.31 -1.91 -6.19
C GLU A 249 23.81 -2.06 -6.51
N CYS A 250 23.32 -1.42 -7.58
CA CYS A 250 21.95 -1.60 -8.02
C CYS A 250 21.68 -3.04 -8.49
N GLU A 251 22.60 -3.65 -9.22
CA GLU A 251 22.50 -5.04 -9.67
C GLU A 251 22.53 -6.01 -8.48
N TRP A 252 23.47 -5.81 -7.56
CA TRP A 252 23.57 -6.62 -6.34
C TRP A 252 22.31 -6.53 -5.47
N ALA A 253 21.86 -5.30 -5.16
CA ALA A 253 20.69 -5.08 -4.32
C ALA A 253 19.40 -5.60 -4.98
N SER A 254 19.23 -5.40 -6.29
CA SER A 254 18.07 -5.92 -7.02
C SER A 254 18.06 -7.45 -7.05
N GLY A 255 19.23 -8.07 -7.28
CA GLY A 255 19.41 -9.52 -7.22
C GLY A 255 19.04 -10.08 -5.85
N ARG A 256 19.56 -9.47 -4.79
CA ARG A 256 19.32 -9.91 -3.41
C ARG A 256 17.85 -9.81 -3.00
N ILE A 257 17.16 -8.75 -3.42
CA ILE A 257 15.71 -8.61 -3.19
C ILE A 257 14.95 -9.67 -4.00
N CYS A 258 15.33 -9.92 -5.25
CA CYS A 258 14.70 -10.91 -6.14
C CYS A 258 14.82 -12.36 -5.63
N GLU A 259 15.86 -12.69 -4.89
CA GLU A 259 16.01 -13.99 -4.22
C GLU A 259 15.02 -14.18 -3.07
N LEU A 260 14.51 -13.10 -2.48
CA LEU A 260 13.63 -13.12 -1.32
C LEU A 260 12.16 -12.97 -1.72
N ILE A 261 11.84 -11.96 -2.53
CA ILE A 261 10.45 -11.68 -2.90
C ILE A 261 9.95 -12.61 -3.99
N SER A 262 8.69 -13.02 -3.92
CA SER A 262 8.05 -13.72 -5.05
C SER A 262 7.51 -12.72 -6.05
N LEU A 263 7.76 -12.96 -7.34
CA LEU A 263 7.25 -12.14 -8.44
C LEU A 263 5.98 -12.77 -9.03
N GLU A 264 5.08 -11.94 -9.58
CA GLU A 264 3.85 -12.41 -10.20
C GLU A 264 4.15 -13.42 -11.32
N GLY A 265 3.64 -14.66 -11.19
CA GLY A 265 3.80 -15.73 -12.17
C GLY A 265 4.62 -16.94 -11.69
N GLU A 266 5.22 -16.90 -10.49
CA GLU A 266 5.89 -18.06 -9.91
C GLU A 266 4.87 -19.14 -9.46
N HIS A 267 4.98 -20.35 -10.02
CA HIS A 267 4.05 -21.46 -9.75
C HIS A 267 4.23 -22.13 -8.39
N ASP A 268 5.27 -21.76 -7.64
CA ASP A 268 5.66 -22.39 -6.38
C ASP A 268 4.74 -22.01 -5.19
N GLN A 269 3.75 -21.14 -5.44
CA GLN A 269 2.84 -20.54 -4.46
C GLN A 269 1.38 -21.02 -4.61
N LYS A 270 1.15 -22.28 -5.02
CA LYS A 270 -0.23 -22.83 -5.06
C LYS A 270 -0.81 -22.94 -3.63
N ILE A 271 -2.12 -22.69 -3.49
CA ILE A 271 -2.86 -22.86 -2.22
C ILE A 271 -2.81 -24.30 -1.78
N SER A 272 -2.31 -24.52 -0.56
CA SER A 272 -2.39 -25.81 0.10
C SER A 272 -3.87 -26.18 0.19
N SER A 273 -4.21 -27.42 -0.12
CA SER A 273 -5.59 -27.83 -0.17
C SER A 273 -5.77 -29.17 0.50
N SER A 274 -6.75 -29.25 1.38
CA SER A 274 -7.21 -30.50 1.99
C SER A 274 -8.60 -30.85 1.47
N PRO A 275 -8.94 -32.14 1.30
CA PRO A 275 -10.27 -32.56 0.86
C PRO A 275 -11.39 -32.32 1.90
N ILE A 276 -11.03 -32.19 3.19
CA ILE A 276 -11.99 -32.09 4.30
C ILE A 276 -12.16 -30.64 4.76
N ILE A 277 -11.11 -29.82 4.62
CA ILE A 277 -11.08 -28.44 5.12
C ILE A 277 -11.43 -27.47 3.98
N PRO A 278 -12.32 -26.49 4.21
CA PRO A 278 -12.62 -25.45 3.24
C PRO A 278 -11.37 -24.70 2.76
N ARG A 279 -11.38 -24.25 1.51
CA ARG A 279 -10.28 -23.44 0.94
C ARG A 279 -10.09 -22.13 1.69
N GLU A 280 -11.17 -21.57 2.24
CA GLU A 280 -11.19 -20.34 3.03
C GLU A 280 -10.21 -20.40 4.22
N PHE A 281 -10.03 -21.57 4.85
CA PHE A 281 -9.05 -21.74 5.93
C PHE A 281 -7.61 -21.44 5.45
N PHE A 282 -7.23 -21.99 4.30
CA PHE A 282 -5.90 -21.78 3.73
C PHE A 282 -5.76 -20.36 3.17
N GLU A 283 -6.82 -19.77 2.65
CA GLU A 283 -6.81 -18.36 2.23
C GLU A 283 -6.56 -17.43 3.42
N ASP A 284 -7.27 -17.63 4.53
CA ASP A 284 -7.10 -16.80 5.73
C ASP A 284 -5.70 -16.98 6.35
N MET A 285 -5.21 -18.22 6.45
CA MET A 285 -3.91 -18.51 7.07
C MET A 285 -2.73 -18.11 6.19
N GLU A 286 -2.81 -18.32 4.87
CA GLU A 286 -1.69 -18.09 3.96
C GLU A 286 -1.67 -16.68 3.36
N SER A 287 -2.79 -15.94 3.27
CA SER A 287 -2.88 -14.63 2.58
C SER A 287 -1.92 -13.54 3.12
N SER A 288 -1.49 -13.68 4.37
CA SER A 288 -0.62 -12.71 5.05
C SER A 288 0.84 -12.76 4.58
N TRP A 289 1.33 -13.89 4.09
CA TRP A 289 2.73 -14.09 3.69
C TRP A 289 2.88 -14.66 2.27
N LYS A 290 1.86 -15.36 1.79
CA LYS A 290 1.88 -16.01 0.49
C LYS A 290 1.90 -15.03 -0.67
N GLY A 291 2.69 -15.37 -1.70
CA GLY A 291 2.87 -14.51 -2.86
C GLY A 291 3.62 -13.21 -2.56
N ARG A 292 4.18 -13.06 -1.35
CA ARG A 292 5.06 -11.94 -0.96
C ARG A 292 6.52 -12.36 -0.95
N VAL A 293 6.82 -13.55 -0.44
CA VAL A 293 8.17 -14.09 -0.27
C VAL A 293 8.24 -15.49 -0.88
N LYS A 294 9.40 -15.86 -1.43
CA LYS A 294 9.61 -17.17 -2.04
C LYS A 294 9.48 -18.30 -1.04
N ARG A 295 8.89 -19.41 -1.48
CA ARG A 295 8.59 -20.58 -0.64
C ARG A 295 9.82 -21.14 0.07
N ILE A 296 10.99 -21.11 -0.58
CA ILE A 296 12.26 -21.58 -0.01
C ILE A 296 12.62 -20.93 1.34
N HIS A 297 12.11 -19.74 1.63
CA HIS A 297 12.38 -19.02 2.88
C HIS A 297 11.24 -19.13 3.90
N ILE A 298 10.12 -19.76 3.52
CA ILE A 298 8.86 -19.85 4.30
C ILE A 298 8.39 -21.32 4.41
N GLU A 299 9.28 -22.29 4.22
CA GLU A 299 8.90 -23.71 4.26
C GLU A 299 8.36 -24.13 5.64
N GLU A 300 8.86 -23.49 6.71
CA GLU A 300 8.42 -23.77 8.08
C GLU A 300 6.97 -23.36 8.31
N GLU A 301 6.55 -22.20 7.82
CA GLU A 301 5.19 -21.68 7.97
C GLU A 301 4.19 -22.45 7.10
N PHE A 302 4.60 -22.87 5.89
CA PHE A 302 3.80 -23.82 5.09
C PHE A 302 3.61 -25.14 5.84
N ALA A 303 4.67 -25.67 6.45
CA ALA A 303 4.59 -26.91 7.24
C ALA A 303 3.77 -26.75 8.53
N GLU A 304 3.75 -25.57 9.14
CA GLU A 304 2.85 -25.27 10.26
C GLU A 304 1.39 -25.20 9.84
N SER A 305 1.09 -24.53 8.73
CA SER A 305 -0.27 -24.46 8.19
C SER A 305 -0.80 -25.85 7.84
N GLU A 306 0.03 -26.69 7.22
CA GLU A 306 -0.33 -28.07 6.89
C GLU A 306 -0.53 -28.93 8.14
N ARG A 307 0.33 -28.82 9.15
CA ARG A 307 0.14 -29.52 10.45
C ARG A 307 -1.14 -29.08 11.17
N ALA A 308 -1.45 -27.79 11.16
CA ALA A 308 -2.68 -27.26 11.76
C ALA A 308 -3.92 -27.76 11.01
N ALA A 309 -3.86 -27.79 9.68
CA ALA A 309 -4.89 -28.38 8.84
C ALA A 309 -5.08 -29.88 9.15
N GLU A 310 -4.02 -30.66 9.24
CA GLU A 310 -4.11 -32.09 9.60
C GLU A 310 -4.76 -32.30 10.97
N ALA A 311 -4.36 -31.52 11.97
CA ALA A 311 -4.94 -31.59 13.32
C ALA A 311 -6.45 -31.25 13.31
N LEU A 312 -6.84 -30.20 12.58
CA LEU A 312 -8.25 -29.83 12.41
C LEU A 312 -9.03 -30.91 11.66
N SER A 313 -8.44 -31.47 10.60
CA SER A 313 -9.04 -32.55 9.82
C SER A 313 -9.28 -33.80 10.68
N LEU A 314 -8.33 -34.17 11.54
CA LEU A 314 -8.48 -35.25 12.49
C LEU A 314 -9.61 -34.97 13.48
N ALA A 315 -9.65 -33.79 14.09
CA ALA A 315 -10.72 -33.42 15.03
C ALA A 315 -12.11 -33.45 14.37
N VAL A 316 -12.24 -32.91 13.15
CA VAL A 316 -13.50 -32.94 12.41
C VAL A 316 -13.90 -34.38 12.08
N THR A 317 -12.95 -35.22 11.69
CA THR A 317 -13.18 -36.62 11.36
C THR A 317 -13.60 -37.43 12.59
N GLU A 318 -12.91 -37.29 13.72
CA GLU A 318 -13.20 -38.03 14.94
C GLU A 318 -14.51 -37.59 15.61
N ASP A 319 -14.77 -36.29 15.67
CA ASP A 319 -15.91 -35.77 16.43
C ASP A 319 -17.20 -35.68 15.59
N PHE A 320 -17.10 -35.27 14.32
CA PHE A 320 -18.29 -35.02 13.49
C PHE A 320 -18.68 -36.19 12.60
N LEU A 321 -17.76 -37.03 12.09
CA LEU A 321 -18.17 -38.18 11.26
C LEU A 321 -19.04 -39.18 12.02
N PRO A 322 -18.83 -39.49 13.31
CA PRO A 322 -19.74 -40.36 14.05
C PRO A 322 -21.14 -39.75 14.17
N ILE A 323 -21.23 -38.43 14.35
CA ILE A 323 -22.51 -37.71 14.40
C ILE A 323 -23.21 -37.79 13.04
N ILE A 324 -22.51 -37.47 11.95
CA ILE A 324 -23.04 -37.56 10.57
C ILE A 324 -23.45 -38.99 10.24
N SER A 325 -22.65 -39.98 10.64
CA SER A 325 -22.94 -41.41 10.42
C SER A 325 -24.15 -41.87 11.24
N ARG A 326 -24.32 -41.38 12.46
CA ARG A 326 -25.49 -41.65 13.29
C ARG A 326 -26.74 -40.97 12.75
N ILE A 327 -26.63 -39.76 12.18
CA ILE A 327 -27.72 -39.08 11.45
C ILE A 327 -28.13 -39.91 10.22
N LYS A 328 -27.16 -40.38 9.43
CA LYS A 328 -27.36 -41.28 8.28
C LYS A 328 -27.95 -42.65 8.65
N ALA A 329 -27.64 -43.16 9.84
CA ALA A 329 -28.19 -44.42 10.34
C ALA A 329 -29.63 -44.25 10.88
N THR A 330 -29.94 -43.11 11.52
CA THR A 330 -31.30 -42.78 12.00
C THR A 330 -32.27 -42.47 10.86
N THR A 331 -31.77 -42.27 9.63
CA THR A 331 -32.55 -42.00 8.42
C THR A 331 -33.16 -43.24 7.76
N ALA A 332 -32.99 -44.43 8.35
CA ALA A 332 -33.63 -45.68 7.90
C ALA A 332 -34.62 -46.21 8.94
N PRO A 333 -35.78 -46.78 8.54
CA PRO A 333 -36.93 -46.19 7.89
C PRO A 333 -38.10 -46.10 8.89
N PHE A 334 -38.30 -44.95 9.56
CA PHE A 334 -39.59 -44.64 10.19
C PHE A 334 -39.89 -43.15 9.99
N GLY A 335 -40.57 -42.87 8.87
CA GLY A 335 -40.96 -41.54 8.44
C GLY A 335 -42.09 -40.94 9.27
N GLY A 336 -41.96 -39.64 9.56
CA GLY A 336 -43.08 -38.73 9.83
C GLY A 336 -43.59 -38.08 8.53
N PRO A 337 -44.81 -37.49 8.53
CA PRO A 337 -45.72 -37.47 7.37
C PRO A 337 -45.37 -36.52 6.21
N LYS A 338 -44.17 -35.90 6.17
CA LYS A 338 -43.71 -35.12 5.01
C LYS A 338 -42.20 -35.22 4.69
N GLY A 339 -41.48 -36.23 5.19
CA GLY A 339 -40.19 -36.66 4.61
C GLY A 339 -39.02 -35.66 4.52
N GLU A 340 -39.17 -34.41 4.97
CA GLU A 340 -38.10 -33.41 5.00
C GLU A 340 -37.53 -33.32 6.42
N ILE A 341 -36.28 -33.74 6.57
CA ILE A 341 -35.53 -33.58 7.82
C ILE A 341 -34.94 -32.17 7.81
N LEU A 342 -35.47 -31.31 8.67
CA LEU A 342 -34.89 -29.98 8.87
C LEU A 342 -33.72 -30.14 9.86
N TYR A 343 -32.49 -30.00 9.35
CA TYR A 343 -31.29 -29.88 10.18
C TYR A 343 -30.96 -28.40 10.38
N VAL A 344 -30.98 -27.93 11.62
CA VAL A 344 -30.89 -26.50 11.94
C VAL A 344 -29.61 -26.22 12.72
N LEU A 345 -28.71 -25.44 12.11
CA LEU A 345 -27.52 -24.91 12.76
C LEU A 345 -27.76 -23.45 13.11
N VAL A 346 -27.64 -23.13 14.39
CA VAL A 346 -27.86 -21.79 14.91
C VAL A 346 -26.59 -21.35 15.62
N ASP A 347 -25.98 -20.27 15.14
CA ASP A 347 -24.78 -19.69 15.73
C ASP A 347 -25.09 -18.34 16.38
N GLU A 348 -24.83 -18.22 17.68
CA GLU A 348 -24.94 -16.98 18.48
C GLU A 348 -26.17 -16.09 18.20
N ILE A 349 -27.38 -16.62 18.40
CA ILE A 349 -28.61 -15.84 18.21
C ILE A 349 -28.73 -14.64 19.16
N CYS A 350 -29.37 -13.60 18.64
CA CYS A 350 -29.72 -12.38 19.38
C CYS A 350 -28.54 -11.54 19.90
N ARG A 351 -27.39 -11.55 19.20
CA ARG A 351 -26.19 -10.76 19.55
C ARG A 351 -26.38 -9.22 19.55
N GLY A 352 -27.40 -8.69 18.87
CA GLY A 352 -27.63 -7.24 18.68
C GLY A 352 -28.73 -6.60 19.54
N THR A 353 -29.26 -7.30 20.54
CA THR A 353 -30.35 -6.79 21.40
C THR A 353 -29.97 -6.85 22.88
N GLU A 354 -30.82 -6.29 23.73
CA GLU A 354 -30.68 -6.37 25.18
C GLU A 354 -30.55 -7.84 25.62
N THR A 355 -29.50 -8.17 26.36
CA THR A 355 -29.12 -9.56 26.72
C THR A 355 -30.24 -10.32 27.41
N ALA A 356 -31.01 -9.68 28.31
CA ALA A 356 -32.12 -10.30 29.01
C ALA A 356 -33.26 -10.68 28.04
N LYS A 357 -33.65 -9.77 27.14
CA LYS A 357 -34.69 -10.03 26.12
C LYS A 357 -34.22 -11.04 25.09
N GLY A 358 -32.97 -10.92 24.64
CA GLY A 358 -32.33 -11.86 23.72
C GLY A 358 -32.31 -13.28 24.29
N THR A 359 -32.01 -13.44 25.59
CA THR A 359 -32.03 -14.74 26.27
C THR A 359 -33.43 -15.37 26.28
N CYS A 360 -34.48 -14.58 26.57
CA CYS A 360 -35.86 -15.08 26.54
C CYS A 360 -36.32 -15.49 25.13
N ILE A 361 -35.95 -14.71 24.11
CA ILE A 361 -36.26 -15.02 22.71
C ILE A 361 -35.53 -16.28 22.26
N ALA A 362 -34.24 -16.39 22.57
CA ALA A 362 -33.42 -17.57 22.29
C ALA A 362 -34.00 -18.83 22.95
N GLY A 363 -34.38 -18.75 24.22
CA GLY A 363 -35.05 -19.85 24.93
C GLY A 363 -36.38 -20.27 24.28
N SER A 364 -37.21 -19.31 23.86
CA SER A 364 -38.47 -19.58 23.17
C SER A 364 -38.26 -20.26 21.80
N ILE A 365 -37.22 -19.87 21.06
CA ILE A 365 -36.84 -20.49 19.79
C ILE A 365 -36.39 -21.94 20.03
N VAL A 366 -35.52 -22.18 21.01
CA VAL A 366 -35.05 -23.54 21.36
C VAL A 366 -36.23 -24.44 21.76
N GLU A 367 -37.16 -23.95 22.58
CA GLU A 367 -38.38 -24.70 22.90
C GLU A 367 -39.23 -25.03 21.67
N THR A 368 -39.33 -24.09 20.73
CA THR A 368 -40.13 -24.28 19.52
C THR A 368 -39.48 -25.32 18.61
N LEU A 369 -38.16 -25.29 18.46
CA LEU A 369 -37.40 -26.28 17.70
C LEU A 369 -37.51 -27.69 18.32
N ASP A 370 -37.45 -27.79 19.65
CA ASP A 370 -37.65 -29.06 20.38
C ASP A 370 -39.09 -29.59 20.22
N LYS A 371 -40.12 -28.71 20.29
CA LYS A 371 -41.53 -29.08 20.05
C LYS A 371 -41.79 -29.59 18.64
N ILE A 372 -41.10 -29.03 17.65
CA ILE A 372 -41.19 -29.45 16.24
C ILE A 372 -40.49 -30.80 16.02
N GLY A 373 -39.57 -31.20 16.90
CA GLY A 373 -38.76 -32.41 16.74
C GLY A 373 -37.64 -32.23 15.70
N CYS A 374 -37.18 -30.99 15.52
CA CYS A 374 -36.09 -30.66 14.61
C CYS A 374 -34.74 -31.10 15.19
N LEU A 375 -33.86 -31.64 14.34
CA LEU A 375 -32.49 -31.94 14.74
C LEU A 375 -31.65 -30.69 14.53
N GLY A 376 -30.95 -30.21 15.57
CA GLY A 376 -30.14 -29.01 15.42
C GLY A 376 -29.05 -28.85 16.46
N ILE A 377 -28.08 -28.00 16.12
CA ILE A 377 -27.02 -27.56 17.03
C ILE A 377 -27.20 -26.06 17.21
N VAL A 378 -27.25 -25.62 18.47
CA VAL A 378 -27.37 -24.21 18.84
C VAL A 378 -26.15 -23.83 19.67
N SER A 379 -25.30 -22.97 19.12
CA SER A 379 -24.23 -22.31 19.88
C SER A 379 -24.80 -21.04 20.54
N THR A 380 -24.31 -20.70 21.73
CA THR A 380 -24.75 -19.48 22.42
C THR A 380 -23.74 -19.01 23.46
N HIS A 381 -23.57 -17.69 23.56
CA HIS A 381 -22.85 -17.03 24.66
C HIS A 381 -23.80 -16.59 25.80
N LEU A 382 -25.10 -16.80 25.66
CA LEU A 382 -26.11 -16.36 26.63
C LEU A 382 -26.27 -17.40 27.76
N HIS A 383 -25.42 -17.34 28.78
CA HIS A 383 -25.50 -18.25 29.94
C HIS A 383 -26.86 -18.24 30.64
N GLY A 384 -27.60 -17.13 30.56
CA GLY A 384 -28.94 -17.01 31.14
C GLY A 384 -29.95 -18.00 30.58
N ILE A 385 -29.70 -18.59 29.39
CA ILE A 385 -30.62 -19.56 28.77
C ILE A 385 -30.76 -20.82 29.62
N PHE A 386 -29.70 -21.22 30.33
CA PHE A 386 -29.68 -22.39 31.20
C PHE A 386 -30.45 -22.17 32.52
N SER A 387 -30.72 -20.92 32.87
CA SER A 387 -31.48 -20.55 34.08
C SER A 387 -32.97 -20.31 33.80
N LEU A 388 -33.38 -20.35 32.53
CA LEU A 388 -34.79 -20.20 32.15
C LEU A 388 -35.56 -21.51 32.39
N PRO A 389 -36.85 -21.44 32.79
CA PRO A 389 -37.70 -22.62 32.96
C PRO A 389 -38.19 -23.16 31.61
N LEU A 390 -37.27 -23.67 30.78
CA LEU A 390 -37.58 -24.17 29.43
C LEU A 390 -38.18 -25.58 29.49
N LYS A 391 -39.29 -25.79 28.77
CA LYS A 391 -39.94 -27.09 28.58
C LYS A 391 -39.32 -27.83 27.40
N THR A 392 -38.13 -28.37 27.61
CA THR A 392 -37.42 -29.19 26.63
C THR A 392 -37.36 -30.66 27.05
N LYS A 393 -37.54 -31.59 26.10
CA LYS A 393 -37.55 -33.04 26.37
C LYS A 393 -36.37 -33.79 25.76
N SER A 394 -35.77 -33.25 24.68
CA SER A 394 -34.74 -33.92 23.88
C SER A 394 -33.44 -33.11 23.73
N THR A 395 -33.22 -32.12 24.57
CA THR A 395 -32.02 -31.27 24.55
C THR A 395 -30.89 -31.86 25.40
N VAL A 396 -29.67 -31.81 24.87
CA VAL A 396 -28.44 -32.18 25.59
C VAL A 396 -27.52 -30.98 25.58
N HIS A 397 -26.94 -30.65 26.74
CA HIS A 397 -25.99 -29.55 26.86
C HIS A 397 -24.58 -30.07 26.64
N LYS A 398 -23.87 -29.38 25.75
CA LYS A 398 -22.47 -29.63 25.42
C LYS A 398 -21.68 -28.35 25.61
N ALA A 399 -20.43 -28.49 26.05
CA ALA A 399 -19.52 -27.38 26.24
C ALA A 399 -18.12 -27.72 25.72
N MET A 400 -17.36 -26.69 25.34
CA MET A 400 -15.95 -26.83 24.99
C MET A 400 -15.16 -27.20 26.25
N GLY A 401 -14.41 -28.31 26.21
CA GLY A 401 -13.54 -28.70 27.31
C GLY A 401 -12.35 -27.75 27.46
N THR A 402 -11.97 -27.45 28.69
CA THR A 402 -10.83 -26.60 29.02
C THR A 402 -9.86 -27.34 29.94
N GLU A 403 -8.56 -27.10 29.76
CA GLU A 403 -7.50 -27.63 30.62
C GLU A 403 -6.69 -26.48 31.22
N TYR A 404 -6.32 -26.61 32.49
CA TYR A 404 -5.52 -25.61 33.19
C TYR A 404 -4.05 -26.01 33.13
N VAL A 405 -3.26 -25.30 32.32
CA VAL A 405 -1.84 -25.58 32.11
C VAL A 405 -1.06 -24.28 32.34
N ASP A 406 -0.07 -24.32 33.24
CA ASP A 406 0.82 -23.19 33.55
C ASP A 406 0.11 -21.88 33.94
N GLY A 407 -0.98 -21.97 34.71
CA GLY A 407 -1.75 -20.79 35.15
C GLY A 407 -2.68 -20.22 34.07
N HIS A 408 -2.83 -20.90 32.93
CA HIS A 408 -3.71 -20.49 31.85
C HIS A 408 -4.71 -21.58 31.47
N THR A 409 -5.97 -21.18 31.30
CA THR A 409 -7.02 -22.02 30.78
C THR A 409 -6.89 -22.13 29.26
N LYS A 410 -6.59 -23.31 28.72
CA LYS A 410 -6.52 -23.58 27.28
C LYS A 410 -7.72 -24.40 26.82
N PRO A 411 -8.35 -24.07 25.68
CA PRO A 411 -9.38 -24.92 25.11
C PRO A 411 -8.75 -26.23 24.61
N THR A 412 -9.38 -27.34 24.95
CA THR A 412 -8.97 -28.69 24.50
C THR A 412 -9.47 -29.04 23.10
N TRP A 413 -10.36 -28.20 22.55
CA TRP A 413 -11.07 -28.43 21.29
C TRP A 413 -11.93 -29.70 21.28
N LYS A 414 -12.22 -30.28 22.45
CA LYS A 414 -13.09 -31.45 22.64
C LYS A 414 -14.45 -31.03 23.19
N LEU A 415 -15.51 -31.59 22.63
CA LEU A 415 -16.89 -31.32 23.06
C LEU A 415 -17.28 -32.25 24.24
N LEU A 416 -17.39 -31.68 25.44
CA LEU A 416 -17.75 -32.41 26.66
C LEU A 416 -19.23 -32.25 27.01
N ASP A 417 -19.79 -33.23 27.73
CA ASP A 417 -21.13 -33.13 28.31
C ASP A 417 -21.15 -32.11 29.47
N GLY A 418 -22.10 -31.18 29.43
CA GLY A 418 -22.27 -30.18 30.49
C GLY A 418 -22.53 -28.77 29.99
N VAL A 419 -22.49 -27.82 30.92
CA VAL A 419 -22.70 -26.39 30.69
C VAL A 419 -21.46 -25.66 31.17
N CYS A 420 -20.84 -24.85 30.31
CA CYS A 420 -19.81 -23.92 30.73
C CYS A 420 -20.47 -22.60 31.17
N ARG A 421 -20.28 -22.24 32.45
CA ARG A 421 -20.71 -20.94 33.01
C ARG A 421 -19.54 -19.97 33.22
N GLU A 422 -18.33 -20.44 32.98
CA GLU A 422 -17.11 -19.66 33.14
C GLU A 422 -16.80 -18.98 31.81
N SER A 423 -16.77 -17.65 31.81
CA SER A 423 -16.36 -16.87 30.65
C SER A 423 -14.88 -16.52 30.77
N LEU A 424 -14.10 -16.91 29.76
CA LEU A 424 -12.67 -16.57 29.66
C LEU A 424 -12.43 -15.10 29.29
N ALA A 425 -13.48 -14.27 29.25
CA ALA A 425 -13.39 -12.89 28.77
C ALA A 425 -12.35 -12.03 29.51
N PHE A 426 -12.21 -12.17 30.83
CA PHE A 426 -11.21 -11.41 31.60
C PHE A 426 -9.78 -11.90 31.34
N GLU A 427 -9.57 -13.20 31.15
CA GLU A 427 -8.27 -13.76 30.80
C GLU A 427 -7.86 -13.38 29.37
N THR A 428 -8.79 -13.41 28.43
CA THR A 428 -8.58 -12.94 27.06
C THR A 428 -8.24 -11.45 27.05
N ALA A 429 -8.95 -10.63 27.83
CA ALA A 429 -8.67 -9.20 27.96
C ALA A 429 -7.21 -8.93 28.40
N ARG A 430 -6.70 -9.66 29.39
CA ARG A 430 -5.29 -9.56 29.82
C ARG A 430 -4.33 -9.94 28.69
N ARG A 431 -4.64 -10.99 27.92
CA ARG A 431 -3.81 -11.46 26.80
C ARG A 431 -3.73 -10.46 25.66
N GLU A 432 -4.83 -9.78 25.35
CA GLU A 432 -4.89 -8.73 24.31
C GLU A 432 -4.26 -7.39 24.77
N GLY A 433 -3.62 -7.36 25.93
CA GLY A 433 -2.83 -6.22 26.41
C GLY A 433 -3.63 -5.15 27.16
N LEU A 434 -4.83 -5.45 27.67
CA LEU A 434 -5.55 -4.53 28.55
C LEU A 434 -4.86 -4.39 29.92
N SER A 435 -4.78 -3.16 30.42
CA SER A 435 -4.15 -2.86 31.72
C SER A 435 -4.79 -3.64 32.87
N GLU A 436 -3.96 -4.26 33.72
CA GLU A 436 -4.42 -5.06 34.87
C GLU A 436 -5.34 -4.27 35.83
N THR A 437 -5.09 -2.96 35.98
CA THR A 437 -5.95 -2.09 36.80
C THR A 437 -7.39 -2.03 36.29
N VAL A 438 -7.60 -2.11 34.97
CA VAL A 438 -8.92 -2.10 34.33
C VAL A 438 -9.58 -3.46 34.48
N VAL A 439 -8.84 -4.54 34.26
CA VAL A 439 -9.37 -5.90 34.38
C VAL A 439 -9.78 -6.20 35.83
N GLN A 440 -8.93 -5.87 36.80
CA GLN A 440 -9.22 -6.04 38.23
C GLN A 440 -10.48 -5.25 38.64
N ARG A 441 -10.62 -4.01 38.15
CA ARG A 441 -11.83 -3.21 38.40
C ARG A 441 -13.07 -3.83 37.73
N ALA A 442 -12.94 -4.39 36.54
CA ALA A 442 -14.03 -5.05 35.85
C ALA A 442 -14.49 -6.34 36.56
N GLU A 443 -13.55 -7.11 37.11
CA GLU A 443 -13.84 -8.28 37.96
C GLU A 443 -14.63 -7.87 39.21
N GLU A 444 -14.19 -6.84 39.95
CA GLU A 444 -14.91 -6.30 41.11
C GLU A 444 -16.36 -5.91 40.76
N LEU A 445 -16.55 -5.22 39.64
CA LEU A 445 -17.87 -4.81 39.16
C LEU A 445 -18.75 -6.02 38.84
N TYR A 446 -18.20 -7.03 38.18
CA TYR A 446 -18.91 -8.26 37.86
C TYR A 446 -19.41 -8.99 39.11
N PHE A 447 -18.54 -9.18 40.12
CA PHE A 447 -18.94 -9.79 41.40
C PHE A 447 -20.00 -8.96 42.13
N SER A 448 -19.91 -7.63 42.08
CA SER A 448 -20.86 -6.75 42.77
C SER A 448 -22.29 -6.80 42.20
N VAL A 449 -22.43 -7.00 40.88
CA VAL A 449 -23.72 -6.97 40.17
C VAL A 449 -24.36 -8.37 40.10
N TYR A 450 -23.55 -9.41 39.89
CA TYR A 450 -24.07 -10.74 39.57
C TYR A 450 -24.08 -11.70 40.77
N SER A 451 -23.24 -11.52 41.79
CA SER A 451 -23.27 -12.38 42.99
C SER A 451 -24.44 -12.10 43.95
N LYS A 452 -25.10 -10.93 43.85
CA LYS A 452 -26.27 -10.58 44.70
C LYS A 452 -27.59 -11.19 44.25
N LYS A 453 -27.71 -11.72 43.03
CA LYS A 453 -28.97 -12.27 42.50
C LYS A 453 -29.30 -13.70 42.97
N GLU A 454 -28.40 -14.38 43.67
CA GLU A 454 -28.65 -15.73 44.19
C GLU A 454 -29.31 -15.75 45.59
N PHE A 455 -29.48 -14.60 46.25
CA PHE A 455 -30.08 -14.51 47.60
C PHE A 455 -30.98 -13.26 47.78
N SER A 456 -32.22 -13.28 47.28
CA SER A 456 -33.30 -12.48 47.88
C SER A 456 -34.69 -12.90 47.39
N GLY A 457 -35.46 -13.55 48.25
CA GLY A 457 -36.90 -13.73 48.09
C GLY A 457 -37.70 -12.65 48.85
N THR A 458 -38.80 -12.24 48.23
CA THR A 458 -40.04 -11.64 48.80
C THR A 458 -40.05 -10.17 49.27
N VAL A 459 -41.18 -9.53 48.89
CA VAL A 459 -41.81 -8.25 49.34
C VAL A 459 -41.51 -7.00 48.48
N GLY A 460 -42.52 -6.54 47.72
CA GLY A 460 -42.57 -5.20 47.06
C GLY A 460 -43.27 -4.14 47.94
N PRO A 461 -43.80 -3.00 47.40
CA PRO A 461 -43.74 -2.46 46.03
C PRO A 461 -43.51 -0.91 45.93
N SER A 462 -43.48 -0.39 44.69
CA SER A 462 -44.10 0.88 44.17
C SER A 462 -43.23 1.97 43.51
N SER A 463 -43.86 2.62 42.52
CA SER A 463 -43.51 3.77 41.62
C SER A 463 -42.78 3.41 40.29
N VAL A 464 -43.40 3.39 39.08
CA VAL A 464 -44.14 4.45 38.30
C VAL A 464 -43.09 5.48 37.80
N ASP A 465 -42.81 5.75 36.51
CA ASP A 465 -43.65 5.78 35.30
C ASP A 465 -42.89 6.23 34.02
N PHE A 466 -43.56 6.11 32.85
CA PHE A 466 -43.42 6.79 31.53
C PHE A 466 -42.17 6.54 30.64
N CYS A 467 -42.26 5.79 29.52
CA CYS A 467 -42.87 6.04 28.17
C CYS A 467 -42.07 7.05 27.29
N SER A 468 -41.68 6.73 26.06
CA SER A 468 -42.53 6.78 24.84
C SER A 468 -41.71 6.32 23.61
N ASP A 469 -42.18 5.34 22.84
CA ASP A 469 -42.92 5.45 21.56
C ASP A 469 -42.15 6.00 20.34
N MET A 470 -41.88 5.16 19.33
CA MET A 470 -42.57 5.21 18.03
C MET A 470 -42.03 4.16 17.03
N SER A 471 -42.95 3.29 16.64
CA SER A 471 -43.14 2.53 15.38
C SER A 471 -42.73 3.28 14.09
N CYS A 472 -42.53 2.72 12.88
CA CYS A 472 -42.65 1.40 12.24
C CYS A 472 -42.35 1.56 10.72
N ASN A 473 -42.25 0.42 10.02
CA ASN A 473 -42.40 0.18 8.56
C ASN A 473 -41.15 0.34 7.68
N GLY A 474 -40.79 -0.57 6.76
CA GLY A 474 -41.40 -1.83 6.30
C GLY A 474 -40.97 -2.14 4.85
N PHE A 475 -40.83 -3.44 4.51
CA PHE A 475 -40.87 -4.07 3.15
C PHE A 475 -39.71 -3.74 2.17
N ASP A 476 -39.20 -4.60 1.25
CA ASP A 476 -39.57 -5.94 0.75
C ASP A 476 -38.42 -6.52 -0.13
N GLY A 477 -38.25 -7.86 -0.14
CA GLY A 477 -37.91 -8.81 -1.24
C GLY A 477 -36.81 -8.52 -2.30
N CYS A 478 -36.24 -9.47 -3.06
CA CYS A 478 -36.31 -10.93 -3.11
C CYS A 478 -35.30 -11.47 -4.18
N HIS A 479 -34.81 -12.70 -3.98
CA HIS A 479 -34.40 -13.72 -4.98
C HIS A 479 -33.10 -13.66 -5.85
N SER A 480 -32.47 -14.85 -5.87
CA SER A 480 -31.34 -15.45 -6.62
C SER A 480 -31.80 -15.95 -8.03
N PRO A 481 -31.17 -16.91 -8.80
CA PRO A 481 -29.94 -17.75 -8.66
C PRO A 481 -29.18 -18.14 -10.00
N LEU A 482 -28.27 -19.15 -9.93
CA LEU A 482 -27.77 -20.15 -10.95
C LEU A 482 -26.58 -19.76 -11.88
N SER A 483 -25.69 -20.63 -12.40
CA SER A 483 -25.08 -21.94 -12.10
C SER A 483 -24.18 -22.35 -13.31
N SER A 484 -23.38 -23.43 -13.16
CA SER A 484 -22.77 -24.33 -14.20
C SER A 484 -21.42 -23.94 -14.85
N THR A 485 -20.46 -24.81 -15.23
CA THR A 485 -20.10 -26.24 -15.00
C THR A 485 -18.68 -26.46 -15.59
N CYS A 486 -17.92 -27.41 -15.03
CA CYS A 486 -16.55 -27.85 -15.38
C CYS A 486 -16.37 -28.55 -16.75
N MET A 487 -15.12 -28.69 -17.22
CA MET A 487 -14.44 -29.95 -17.64
C MET A 487 -12.99 -29.72 -18.13
N GLU A 488 -12.11 -30.68 -17.82
CA GLU A 488 -10.63 -30.71 -17.91
C GLU A 488 -10.08 -31.15 -19.29
N ALA A 489 -8.80 -30.83 -19.59
CA ALA A 489 -7.76 -31.79 -20.06
C ALA A 489 -6.39 -31.14 -20.40
N ASP A 490 -5.33 -31.65 -19.75
CA ASP A 490 -3.92 -31.89 -20.14
C ASP A 490 -3.13 -30.99 -21.12
N CYS A 491 -1.95 -30.51 -20.70
CA CYS A 491 -0.64 -31.05 -21.14
C CYS A 491 0.60 -30.18 -20.76
N LYS A 492 1.60 -30.87 -20.20
CA LYS A 492 3.07 -30.81 -20.46
C LYS A 492 3.92 -29.60 -20.04
N ILE A 493 4.91 -29.95 -19.21
CA ILE A 493 6.09 -29.20 -18.77
C ILE A 493 7.00 -28.89 -19.97
N SER A 494 7.30 -27.60 -20.16
CA SER A 494 8.48 -27.12 -20.90
C SER A 494 8.85 -25.74 -20.36
N HIS A 495 10.12 -25.55 -19.97
CA HIS A 495 10.72 -24.26 -19.63
C HIS A 495 10.27 -23.16 -20.61
N SER A 496 9.59 -22.11 -20.13
CA SER A 496 9.08 -21.03 -20.99
C SER A 496 9.61 -19.66 -20.61
N THR A 497 10.90 -19.45 -20.80
CA THR A 497 11.36 -18.11 -21.18
C THR A 497 10.78 -17.79 -22.57
N ASN A 498 10.13 -16.64 -22.69
CA ASN A 498 9.83 -15.91 -23.93
C ASN A 498 8.55 -16.26 -24.72
N SER A 499 7.39 -16.48 -24.09
CA SER A 499 6.11 -16.52 -24.84
C SER A 499 5.56 -15.12 -25.15
N VAL A 500 5.65 -14.19 -24.21
CA VAL A 500 5.15 -12.80 -24.35
C VAL A 500 6.04 -11.98 -25.29
N GLU A 501 7.36 -12.05 -25.14
CA GLU A 501 8.31 -11.36 -26.04
C GLU A 501 8.21 -11.84 -27.50
N VAL A 502 7.86 -13.12 -27.71
CA VAL A 502 7.65 -13.68 -29.06
C VAL A 502 6.34 -13.15 -29.65
N LEU A 503 5.26 -13.13 -28.88
CA LEU A 503 3.98 -12.51 -29.28
C LEU A 503 4.14 -11.02 -29.61
N GLU A 504 4.90 -10.27 -28.79
CA GLU A 504 5.18 -8.86 -29.02
C GLU A 504 5.91 -8.62 -30.35
N LYS A 505 6.95 -9.42 -30.64
CA LYS A 505 7.67 -9.37 -31.92
C LYS A 505 6.83 -9.80 -33.11
N GLU A 506 5.96 -10.79 -32.96
CA GLU A 506 5.03 -11.22 -34.02
C GLU A 506 4.02 -10.13 -34.35
N VAL A 507 3.45 -9.50 -33.32
CA VAL A 507 2.52 -8.37 -33.47
C VAL A 507 3.23 -7.17 -34.10
N GLU A 508 4.43 -6.83 -33.65
CA GLU A 508 5.26 -5.78 -34.24
C GLU A 508 5.50 -6.01 -35.74
N ASN A 509 5.95 -7.22 -36.11
CA ASN A 509 6.19 -7.59 -37.52
C ASN A 509 4.90 -7.53 -38.36
N ALA A 510 3.76 -7.93 -37.79
CA ALA A 510 2.47 -7.84 -38.45
C ALA A 510 2.07 -6.37 -38.70
N ILE A 511 2.23 -5.49 -37.70
CA ILE A 511 1.95 -4.05 -37.81
C ILE A 511 2.82 -3.42 -38.88
N VAL A 512 4.13 -3.65 -38.82
CA VAL A 512 5.09 -3.10 -39.80
C VAL A 512 4.70 -3.54 -41.21
N THR A 513 4.39 -4.82 -41.42
CA THR A 513 3.98 -5.33 -42.74
C THR A 513 2.69 -4.68 -43.25
N ILE A 514 1.71 -4.52 -42.36
CA ILE A 514 0.38 -3.99 -42.68
C ILE A 514 0.46 -2.50 -43.01
N CYS A 515 1.13 -1.72 -42.14
CA CYS A 515 1.26 -0.28 -42.29
C CYS A 515 2.18 0.08 -43.47
N GLN A 516 3.28 -0.65 -43.70
CA GLN A 516 4.14 -0.43 -44.87
C GLN A 516 3.41 -0.67 -46.19
N LYS A 517 2.61 -1.75 -46.29
CA LYS A 517 1.79 -2.00 -47.49
C LYS A 517 0.85 -0.84 -47.79
N LYS A 518 0.22 -0.27 -46.75
CA LYS A 518 -0.70 0.87 -46.93
C LYS A 518 0.01 2.18 -47.25
N LEU A 519 1.16 2.45 -46.62
CA LEU A 519 1.97 3.63 -46.91
C LEU A 519 2.50 3.59 -48.35
N ILE A 520 2.91 2.42 -48.85
CA ILE A 520 3.31 2.23 -50.26
C ILE A 520 2.13 2.45 -51.21
N GLU A 521 0.92 2.03 -50.82
CA GLU A 521 -0.31 2.23 -51.61
C GLU A 521 -0.72 3.72 -51.67
N LEU A 522 -0.59 4.45 -50.56
CA LEU A 522 -0.92 5.88 -50.45
C LEU A 522 0.11 6.81 -51.13
N TYR A 523 1.39 6.43 -51.17
CA TYR A 523 2.51 7.27 -51.65
C TYR A 523 3.14 6.83 -52.99
N LYS A 524 2.40 6.24 -53.93
CA LYS A 524 2.91 5.83 -55.28
C LYS A 524 3.91 6.85 -55.89
N PRO A 525 4.94 6.36 -56.61
CA PRO A 525 6.33 6.81 -56.51
C PRO A 525 6.51 8.22 -57.09
N LYS A 526 6.44 9.25 -56.25
CA LYS A 526 6.79 10.60 -56.68
C LYS A 526 7.79 11.34 -55.82
N ASN A 527 8.37 10.74 -54.77
CA ASN A 527 9.60 11.24 -54.14
C ASN A 527 10.33 10.11 -53.41
N THR A 528 11.35 9.57 -54.05
CA THR A 528 12.34 8.64 -53.49
C THR A 528 13.36 9.37 -52.63
N SER A 529 12.92 9.88 -51.47
CA SER A 529 13.83 10.28 -50.40
C SER A 529 13.10 10.29 -49.06
N LYS A 530 13.32 9.21 -48.28
CA LYS A 530 12.71 8.85 -46.98
C LYS A 530 11.28 8.29 -47.04
N LEU A 531 11.14 7.02 -47.45
CA LEU A 531 10.06 6.18 -46.93
C LEU A 531 10.20 6.17 -45.40
N ALA A 532 9.29 6.81 -44.69
CA ALA A 532 9.26 6.76 -43.23
C ALA A 532 8.99 5.30 -42.82
N LEU A 533 10.04 4.61 -42.37
CA LEU A 533 9.89 3.33 -41.69
C LEU A 533 8.96 3.57 -40.51
N VAL A 534 7.87 2.79 -40.43
CA VAL A 534 7.01 2.75 -39.25
C VAL A 534 7.86 2.15 -38.14
N GLN A 535 8.43 3.02 -37.30
CA GLN A 535 9.17 2.61 -36.12
C GLN A 535 8.15 2.36 -35.02
N CYS A 536 7.88 1.09 -34.75
CA CYS A 536 7.08 0.68 -33.62
C CYS A 536 7.92 0.82 -32.35
N VAL A 537 7.30 1.36 -31.30
CA VAL A 537 7.93 1.50 -29.98
C VAL A 537 7.06 0.76 -28.98
N ILE A 538 7.69 -0.09 -28.18
CA ILE A 538 7.04 -0.86 -27.13
C ILE A 538 7.09 -0.03 -25.85
N ILE A 539 5.99 -0.02 -25.10
CA ILE A 539 5.87 0.56 -23.77
C ILE A 539 5.54 -0.59 -22.83
N ALA A 540 6.53 -1.01 -22.06
CA ALA A 540 6.36 -2.05 -21.04
C ALA A 540 5.50 -1.55 -19.87
N VAL A 541 5.11 -2.48 -18.98
CA VAL A 541 4.19 -2.30 -17.85
C VAL A 541 4.43 -1.02 -17.02
N ARG A 542 5.67 -0.56 -16.92
CA ARG A 542 6.09 0.60 -16.11
C ARG A 542 6.82 1.68 -16.89
N GLU A 543 6.67 1.69 -18.20
CA GLU A 543 7.25 2.73 -19.03
C GLU A 543 6.17 3.75 -19.44
N GLN A 544 6.60 4.96 -19.75
CA GLN A 544 5.81 6.02 -20.34
C GLN A 544 6.25 6.25 -21.78
N PRO A 545 5.36 6.72 -22.66
CA PRO A 545 5.77 7.19 -23.97
C PRO A 545 6.75 8.37 -23.82
N PRO A 546 7.71 8.54 -24.73
CA PRO A 546 8.62 9.67 -24.70
C PRO A 546 7.87 11.00 -24.86
N PRO A 547 8.38 12.10 -24.28
CA PRO A 547 7.79 13.43 -24.41
C PRO A 547 7.66 13.94 -25.86
N SER A 548 8.41 13.36 -26.80
CA SER A 548 8.29 13.63 -28.24
C SER A 548 6.92 13.27 -28.83
N THR A 549 6.12 12.47 -28.13
CA THR A 549 4.75 12.08 -28.52
C THR A 549 3.68 13.11 -28.14
N ILE A 550 4.01 14.12 -27.32
CA ILE A 550 3.04 15.13 -26.85
C ILE A 550 2.53 15.96 -28.04
N GLY A 551 1.22 15.88 -28.29
CA GLY A 551 0.56 16.61 -29.39
C GLY A 551 0.68 15.94 -30.77
N ALA A 552 1.26 14.75 -30.85
CA ALA A 552 1.36 13.97 -32.08
C ALA A 552 0.24 12.91 -32.15
N SER A 553 -0.44 12.81 -33.31
CA SER A 553 -1.43 11.76 -33.53
C SER A 553 -0.75 10.39 -33.58
N SER A 554 -1.15 9.49 -32.69
CA SER A 554 -0.51 8.18 -32.52
C SER A 554 -1.56 7.06 -32.58
N VAL A 555 -1.17 5.92 -33.15
CA VAL A 555 -1.94 4.68 -33.07
C VAL A 555 -1.25 3.77 -32.07
N TYR A 556 -2.01 3.21 -31.12
CA TYR A 556 -1.50 2.31 -30.10
C TYR A 556 -2.31 1.02 -30.08
N ILE A 557 -1.63 -0.04 -29.66
CA ILE A 557 -2.15 -1.40 -29.53
C ILE A 557 -1.84 -1.86 -28.12
N MET A 558 -2.87 -2.18 -27.36
CA MET A 558 -2.77 -2.70 -26.01
C MET A 558 -2.90 -4.21 -26.05
N LEU A 559 -1.91 -4.90 -25.49
CA LEU A 559 -1.92 -6.34 -25.24
C LEU A 559 -2.63 -6.58 -23.91
N ARG A 560 -3.81 -7.20 -23.97
CA ARG A 560 -4.60 -7.51 -22.77
C ARG A 560 -4.20 -8.87 -22.19
N PRO A 561 -4.36 -9.08 -20.87
CA PRO A 561 -4.09 -10.38 -20.22
C PRO A 561 -4.93 -11.54 -20.77
N ASP A 562 -6.10 -11.26 -21.35
CA ASP A 562 -6.98 -12.24 -21.98
C ASP A 562 -6.56 -12.62 -23.42
N LYS A 563 -5.32 -12.32 -23.81
CA LYS A 563 -4.73 -12.55 -25.15
C LYS A 563 -5.49 -11.84 -26.28
N LYS A 564 -6.28 -10.81 -25.97
CA LYS A 564 -6.92 -9.96 -26.96
C LYS A 564 -6.11 -8.69 -27.21
N LEU A 565 -6.12 -8.23 -28.46
CA LEU A 565 -5.53 -6.97 -28.85
C LEU A 565 -6.61 -5.87 -28.85
N TYR A 566 -6.31 -4.73 -28.26
CA TYR A 566 -7.12 -3.53 -28.38
C TYR A 566 -6.35 -2.49 -29.18
N VAL A 567 -6.90 -2.05 -30.31
CA VAL A 567 -6.31 -0.99 -31.15
C VAL A 567 -7.06 0.30 -30.88
N GLY A 568 -6.33 1.40 -30.75
CA GLY A 568 -6.92 2.73 -30.61
C GLY A 568 -6.03 3.82 -31.20
N GLN A 569 -6.62 4.97 -31.51
CA GLN A 569 -5.89 6.21 -31.81
C GLN A 569 -6.02 7.22 -30.68
N THR A 570 -5.02 8.10 -30.54
CA THR A 570 -5.04 9.21 -29.58
C THR A 570 -4.06 10.30 -29.98
N ASP A 571 -4.33 11.54 -29.56
CA ASP A 571 -3.38 12.67 -29.62
C ASP A 571 -2.71 12.93 -28.26
N ASP A 572 -3.20 12.27 -27.20
CA ASP A 572 -2.61 12.23 -25.86
C ASP A 572 -2.37 10.77 -25.50
N LEU A 573 -1.19 10.27 -25.86
CA LEU A 573 -0.82 8.86 -25.64
C LEU A 573 -0.59 8.57 -24.16
N GLU A 574 0.06 9.48 -23.46
CA GLU A 574 0.38 9.34 -22.03
C GLU A 574 -0.89 9.25 -21.18
N GLY A 575 -1.81 10.21 -21.35
CA GLY A 575 -3.08 10.20 -20.62
C GLY A 575 -3.91 8.96 -20.91
N ARG A 576 -3.87 8.45 -22.16
CA ARG A 576 -4.63 7.26 -22.56
C ARG A 576 -4.06 5.97 -21.97
N ILE A 577 -2.75 5.82 -21.93
CA ILE A 577 -2.08 4.67 -21.30
C ILE A 577 -2.39 4.64 -19.81
N ARG A 578 -2.27 5.79 -19.12
CA ARG A 578 -2.64 5.88 -17.69
C ARG A 578 -4.09 5.50 -17.44
N ALA A 579 -5.02 5.96 -18.26
CA ALA A 579 -6.46 5.65 -18.12
C ALA A 579 -6.79 4.17 -18.37
N HIS A 580 -5.99 3.45 -19.16
CA HIS A 580 -6.14 2.00 -19.31
C HIS A 580 -5.52 1.26 -18.13
N ARG A 581 -4.33 1.66 -17.67
CA ARG A 581 -3.66 1.07 -16.50
C ARG A 581 -4.38 1.31 -15.19
N SER A 582 -5.19 2.37 -15.08
CA SER A 582 -6.01 2.64 -13.89
C SER A 582 -7.22 1.69 -13.76
N LYS A 583 -7.53 0.89 -14.79
CA LYS A 583 -8.62 -0.09 -14.73
C LYS A 583 -8.16 -1.38 -14.06
N GLU A 584 -9.05 -1.97 -13.27
CA GLU A 584 -8.81 -3.22 -12.56
C GLU A 584 -8.45 -4.34 -13.56
N GLY A 585 -7.37 -5.07 -13.27
CA GLY A 585 -6.83 -6.13 -14.14
C GLY A 585 -6.01 -5.67 -15.36
N MET A 586 -5.84 -4.36 -15.60
CA MET A 586 -5.11 -3.82 -16.76
C MET A 586 -3.78 -3.12 -16.39
N GLN A 587 -3.37 -3.20 -15.12
CA GLN A 587 -2.16 -2.54 -14.61
C GLN A 587 -0.88 -3.04 -15.30
N ASN A 588 -0.84 -4.32 -15.67
CA ASN A 588 0.29 -4.98 -16.32
C ASN A 588 0.19 -5.07 -17.85
N SER A 589 -0.57 -4.16 -18.48
CA SER A 589 -0.71 -4.14 -19.93
C SER A 589 0.52 -3.53 -20.62
N THR A 590 1.03 -4.22 -21.64
CA THR A 590 2.05 -3.71 -22.56
C THR A 590 1.39 -3.04 -23.76
N PHE A 591 2.02 -1.98 -24.27
CA PHE A 591 1.49 -1.21 -25.39
C PHE A 591 2.53 -1.15 -26.51
N ILE A 592 2.07 -1.21 -27.75
CA ILE A 592 2.89 -0.95 -28.94
C ILE A 592 2.28 0.26 -29.61
N TYR A 593 3.08 1.28 -29.92
CA TYR A 593 2.59 2.46 -30.62
C TYR A 593 3.51 2.89 -31.75
N PHE A 594 2.97 3.71 -32.64
CA PHE A 594 3.72 4.43 -33.65
C PHE A 594 3.06 5.77 -33.95
N VAL A 595 3.88 6.77 -34.28
CA VAL A 595 3.45 8.16 -34.52
C VAL A 595 3.09 8.35 -35.99
N VAL A 596 2.03 9.11 -36.25
CA VAL A 596 1.44 9.30 -37.59
C VAL A 596 1.22 10.80 -37.87
N PRO A 597 1.46 11.30 -39.09
CA PRO A 597 1.17 12.70 -39.43
C PRO A 597 -0.34 12.92 -39.58
N GLY A 598 -0.99 13.27 -38.47
CA GLY A 598 -2.37 13.76 -38.41
C GLY A 598 -3.46 12.72 -38.15
N LYS A 599 -4.57 13.19 -37.56
CA LYS A 599 -5.69 12.37 -37.08
C LYS A 599 -6.38 11.54 -38.18
N SER A 600 -6.50 12.10 -39.38
CA SER A 600 -7.18 11.39 -40.49
C SER A 600 -6.44 10.12 -40.90
N LEU A 601 -5.11 10.17 -40.95
CA LEU A 601 -4.28 9.02 -41.28
C LEU A 601 -4.24 8.02 -40.11
N ALA A 602 -4.21 8.49 -38.87
CA ALA A 602 -4.31 7.63 -37.69
C ALA A 602 -5.61 6.81 -37.68
N CYS A 603 -6.75 7.43 -38.01
CA CYS A 603 -8.06 6.77 -38.05
C CYS A 603 -8.14 5.72 -39.17
N GLN A 604 -7.56 6.02 -40.33
CA GLN A 604 -7.46 5.05 -41.44
C GLN A 604 -6.59 3.85 -41.07
N LEU A 605 -5.45 4.08 -40.40
CA LEU A 605 -4.55 3.01 -39.97
C LEU A 605 -5.14 2.18 -38.82
N GLU A 606 -5.82 2.80 -37.86
CA GLU A 606 -6.59 2.12 -36.81
C GLU A 606 -7.63 1.16 -37.42
N THR A 607 -8.48 1.68 -38.33
CA THR A 607 -9.52 0.88 -38.99
C THR A 607 -8.91 -0.28 -39.79
N LEU A 608 -7.77 -0.04 -40.43
CA LEU A 608 -7.06 -1.05 -41.20
C LEU A 608 -6.48 -2.14 -40.29
N LEU A 609 -5.86 -1.76 -39.17
CA LEU A 609 -5.30 -2.70 -38.19
C LEU A 609 -6.40 -3.56 -37.55
N ILE A 610 -7.53 -2.95 -37.15
CA ILE A 610 -8.70 -3.67 -36.61
C ILE A 610 -9.19 -4.74 -37.59
N ASN A 611 -9.22 -4.42 -38.89
CA ASN A 611 -9.70 -5.36 -39.91
C ASN A 611 -8.65 -6.40 -40.30
N GLN A 612 -7.36 -6.09 -40.31
CA GLN A 612 -6.32 -6.97 -40.86
C GLN A 612 -5.58 -7.83 -39.82
N LEU A 613 -5.46 -7.37 -38.57
CA LEU A 613 -4.81 -8.14 -37.50
C LEU A 613 -5.49 -9.48 -37.21
N PRO A 614 -6.84 -9.60 -37.19
CA PRO A 614 -7.50 -10.90 -36.96
C PRO A 614 -7.25 -11.95 -38.04
N TYR A 615 -6.76 -11.55 -39.23
CA TYR A 615 -6.45 -12.49 -40.32
C TYR A 615 -4.99 -13.00 -40.27
N ARG A 616 -4.20 -12.56 -39.29
CA ARG A 616 -2.75 -12.85 -39.18
C ARG A 616 -2.41 -13.89 -38.11
N GLY A 617 -3.40 -14.46 -37.42
CA GLY A 617 -3.26 -15.37 -36.30
C GLY A 617 -4.05 -14.86 -35.11
#